data_AF-A0A117P0A3-F1
#
_entry.id   AF-A0A117P0A3-F1
#
_cell.length_a   1.000
_cell.length_b   1.000
_cell.length_c   1.000
_cell.angle_alpha   90.00
_cell.angle_beta   90.00
_cell.angle_gamma   90.00
#
_symmetry.space_group_name_H-M   'P 1'
#
loop_
_entity.id
_entity.type
_entity.pdbx_description
1 polymer ?
#
loop_
_entity_poly.entity_id
_entity_poly.type
_entity_poly.pdbx_seq_one_letter_code
_entity_poly.pdbx_strand_id
1 'polypeptide(L)'
;MAAGAPRIFVSHLAGVAAFDPNGDQVGRVRDLVVMLRVGRRPPRLLGLVVELATRRRIFLPMTRVTSIESGQVITTGVLNVRRFEQRPTERLVFGELLDRRVTLVETGEEVTVLDLSVHQLPARREWEIDKVYVRKGGKSGAFRRAKGESLTVEWSAVTGFSAEEKGQGAESLLATFEQLRPADLANVLHHLSPKRRAEVAAALDDDRLADVLEELPEDDQIEILGKLKEERAADVLEAMDPDDAADLLSELPEDDQERLLSLMQPADAADMRRLMAYEEHTAGGLMTTEPIILRPDATVADALARVRNPDLSPALAAQVYVCRPPDETPTGKYLGTVHFQRLLRDPPYTLVSSLVDEALEPLEPDAALPVVAGFFATYDMVAAPVVDESGSLLGVVTVDDVLDHMLPEDWRETEFHLDEGVTAHGS
;
A
#
# COMPACT_ATOMS: atom_id res chain seq x y z
N MET A 1 18.51 -0.17 -53.35
CA MET A 1 18.44 0.44 -52.00
C MET A 1 17.63 -0.52 -51.14
N ALA A 2 18.26 -1.19 -50.17
CA ALA A 2 17.52 -2.07 -49.27
C ALA A 2 16.60 -1.18 -48.42
N ALA A 3 15.29 -1.41 -48.50
CA ALA A 3 14.33 -0.75 -47.63
C ALA A 3 14.73 -1.08 -46.18
N GLY A 4 15.15 -0.07 -45.42
CA GLY A 4 15.46 -0.24 -44.01
C GLY A 4 14.23 -0.74 -43.27
N ALA A 5 14.41 -1.62 -42.28
CA ALA A 5 13.32 -2.06 -41.42
C ALA A 5 12.58 -0.85 -40.84
N PRO A 6 11.24 -0.88 -40.76
CA PRO A 6 10.46 0.26 -40.31
C PRO A 6 10.85 0.65 -38.88
N ARG A 7 11.14 1.93 -38.68
CA ARG A 7 11.34 2.54 -37.36
C ARG A 7 9.98 2.94 -36.81
N ILE A 8 9.72 2.60 -35.56
CA ILE A 8 8.43 2.82 -34.90
C ILE A 8 8.68 3.57 -33.60
N PHE A 9 7.92 4.64 -33.37
CA PHE A 9 7.89 5.31 -32.07
C PHE A 9 7.02 4.51 -31.11
N VAL A 10 7.49 4.30 -29.88
CA VAL A 10 6.84 3.41 -28.92
C VAL A 10 5.45 3.92 -28.53
N SER A 11 5.22 5.23 -28.50
CA SER A 11 3.90 5.80 -28.27
C SER A 11 2.81 5.27 -29.22
N HIS A 12 3.17 4.90 -30.45
CA HIS A 12 2.24 4.33 -31.42
C HIS A 12 1.87 2.87 -31.14
N LEU A 13 2.55 2.22 -30.19
CA LEU A 13 2.28 0.84 -29.77
C LEU A 13 1.40 0.77 -28.53
N ALA A 14 1.21 1.86 -27.80
CA ALA A 14 0.34 1.88 -26.63
C ALA A 14 -1.12 1.57 -27.04
N GLY A 15 -1.70 0.53 -26.45
CA GLY A 15 -3.10 0.11 -26.69
C GLY A 15 -3.35 -0.60 -28.02
N VAL A 16 -2.32 -0.79 -28.85
CA VAL A 16 -2.39 -1.51 -30.12
C VAL A 16 -2.85 -2.94 -29.91
N ALA A 17 -3.80 -3.41 -30.72
CA ALA A 17 -4.30 -4.77 -30.65
C ALA A 17 -3.25 -5.76 -31.18
N ALA A 18 -3.08 -6.86 -30.44
CA ALA A 18 -2.27 -8.01 -30.85
C ALA A 18 -3.18 -9.13 -31.38
N PHE A 19 -2.82 -9.70 -32.52
CA PHE A 19 -3.58 -10.75 -33.20
C PHE A 19 -2.74 -12.03 -33.37
N ASP A 20 -3.43 -13.16 -33.41
CA ASP A 20 -2.83 -14.44 -33.78
C ASP A 20 -2.80 -14.60 -35.33
N PRO A 21 -2.18 -15.66 -35.87
CA PRO A 21 -2.16 -15.92 -37.32
C PRO A 21 -3.53 -16.22 -37.95
N ASN A 22 -4.54 -16.59 -37.15
CA ASN A 22 -5.89 -16.88 -37.62
C ASN A 22 -6.76 -15.62 -37.70
N GLY A 23 -6.28 -14.49 -37.16
CA GLY A 23 -6.96 -13.20 -37.13
C GLY A 23 -7.72 -12.93 -35.83
N ASP A 24 -7.59 -13.80 -34.83
CA ASP A 24 -8.23 -13.62 -33.53
C ASP A 24 -7.44 -12.62 -32.67
N GLN A 25 -8.16 -11.71 -32.00
CA GLN A 25 -7.53 -10.74 -31.13
C GLN A 25 -7.09 -11.42 -29.83
N VAL A 26 -5.78 -11.44 -29.61
CA VAL A 26 -5.14 -11.96 -28.40
C VAL A 26 -5.30 -10.97 -27.24
N GLY A 27 -5.07 -9.68 -27.50
CA GLY A 27 -5.02 -8.68 -26.45
C GLY A 27 -4.65 -7.29 -26.95
N ARG A 28 -4.16 -6.43 -26.05
CA ARG A 28 -3.67 -5.09 -26.35
C ARG A 28 -2.31 -4.85 -25.70
N VAL A 29 -1.40 -4.21 -26.42
CA VAL A 29 -0.08 -3.83 -25.91
C VAL A 29 -0.24 -2.78 -24.82
N ARG A 30 0.32 -3.05 -23.65
CA ARG A 30 0.34 -2.14 -22.50
C ARG A 30 1.69 -1.54 -22.23
N ASP A 31 2.77 -2.27 -22.50
CA ASP A 31 4.14 -1.78 -22.34
C ASP A 31 5.12 -2.55 -23.22
N LEU A 32 6.37 -2.11 -23.24
CA LEU A 32 7.50 -2.75 -23.89
C LEU A 32 8.56 -3.05 -22.83
N VAL A 33 9.20 -4.21 -22.96
CA VAL A 33 10.23 -4.66 -22.04
C VAL A 33 11.59 -4.55 -22.71
N VAL A 34 12.49 -3.77 -22.13
CA VAL A 34 13.85 -3.56 -22.65
C VAL A 34 14.92 -3.98 -21.66
N MET A 35 16.08 -4.35 -22.16
CA MET A 35 17.28 -4.59 -21.37
C MET A 35 18.30 -3.49 -21.66
N LEU A 36 18.64 -2.70 -20.63
CA LEU A 36 19.68 -1.69 -20.72
C LEU A 36 21.05 -2.35 -20.90
N ARG A 37 21.91 -1.76 -21.73
CA ARG A 37 23.26 -2.28 -22.01
C ARG A 37 24.31 -1.33 -21.44
N VAL A 38 25.40 -1.92 -20.92
CA VAL A 38 26.56 -1.16 -20.42
C VAL A 38 27.19 -0.34 -21.54
N GLY A 39 27.65 0.88 -21.21
CA GLY A 39 28.45 1.71 -22.11
C GLY A 39 27.66 2.49 -23.16
N ARG A 40 26.51 3.08 -22.78
CA ARG A 40 25.65 3.94 -23.64
C ARG A 40 25.24 3.29 -24.96
N ARG A 41 25.25 1.95 -25.00
CA ARG A 41 24.76 1.19 -26.14
C ARG A 41 23.23 1.27 -26.14
N PRO A 42 22.58 1.34 -27.32
CA PRO A 42 21.13 1.21 -27.48
C PRO A 42 20.59 0.06 -26.63
N PRO A 43 19.48 0.16 -25.88
CA PRO A 43 18.94 -0.96 -25.14
C PRO A 43 18.25 -1.95 -26.11
N ARG A 44 18.21 -3.23 -25.73
CA ARG A 44 17.55 -4.27 -26.53
C ARG A 44 16.09 -4.38 -26.14
N LEU A 45 15.18 -4.40 -27.12
CA LEU A 45 13.77 -4.72 -26.91
C LEU A 45 13.59 -6.23 -26.86
N LEU A 46 13.16 -6.73 -25.70
CA LEU A 46 12.98 -8.16 -25.44
C LEU A 46 11.58 -8.64 -25.85
N GLY A 47 10.56 -7.81 -25.63
CA GLY A 47 9.18 -8.17 -25.90
C GLY A 47 8.19 -7.07 -25.52
N LEU A 48 6.91 -7.41 -25.62
CA LEU A 48 5.77 -6.55 -25.33
C LEU A 48 5.03 -7.12 -24.11
N VAL A 49 4.48 -6.24 -23.27
CA VAL A 49 3.49 -6.61 -22.26
C VAL A 49 2.13 -6.51 -22.93
N VAL A 50 1.40 -7.61 -23.02
CA VAL A 50 0.08 -7.67 -23.66
C VAL A 50 -0.97 -8.00 -22.62
N GLU A 51 -2.00 -7.16 -22.53
CA GLU A 51 -3.19 -7.39 -21.71
C GLU A 51 -4.23 -8.17 -22.52
N LEU A 52 -4.58 -9.35 -22.04
CA LEU A 52 -5.60 -10.21 -22.62
C LEU A 52 -7.00 -9.65 -22.30
N ALA A 53 -8.04 -10.19 -22.95
CA ALA A 53 -9.43 -9.84 -22.65
C ALA A 53 -9.82 -10.06 -21.17
N THR A 54 -9.15 -11.00 -20.49
CA THR A 54 -9.29 -11.28 -19.06
C THR A 54 -8.57 -10.27 -18.15
N ARG A 55 -8.07 -9.14 -18.70
CA ARG A 55 -7.21 -8.15 -18.03
C ARG A 55 -5.87 -8.67 -17.49
N ARG A 56 -5.55 -9.96 -17.70
CA ARG A 56 -4.25 -10.53 -17.39
C ARG A 56 -3.17 -9.98 -18.33
N ARG A 57 -2.06 -9.50 -17.77
CA ARG A 57 -0.88 -9.09 -18.53
C ARG A 57 0.07 -10.27 -18.71
N ILE A 58 0.49 -10.51 -19.95
CA ILE A 58 1.41 -11.58 -20.32
C ILE A 58 2.63 -11.02 -21.04
N PHE A 59 3.74 -11.76 -21.00
CA PHE A 59 4.92 -11.44 -21.79
C PHE A 59 4.78 -12.00 -23.21
N LEU A 60 4.86 -11.14 -24.21
CA LEU A 60 4.97 -11.50 -25.62
C LEU A 60 6.41 -11.25 -26.10
N PRO A 61 7.24 -12.30 -26.24
CA PRO A 61 8.61 -12.13 -26.73
C PRO A 61 8.64 -11.53 -28.13
N MET A 62 9.61 -10.64 -28.38
CA MET A 62 9.75 -10.01 -29.69
C MET A 62 10.07 -11.01 -30.81
N THR A 63 10.61 -12.18 -30.46
CA THR A 63 10.84 -13.32 -31.37
C THR A 63 9.54 -13.96 -31.88
N ARG A 64 8.41 -13.72 -31.20
CA ARG A 64 7.08 -14.23 -31.53
C ARG A 64 6.24 -13.22 -32.30
N VAL A 65 6.72 -11.98 -32.47
CA VAL A 65 6.05 -10.97 -33.28
C VAL A 65 6.57 -11.07 -34.71
N THR A 66 5.66 -11.31 -35.65
CA THR A 66 5.97 -11.50 -37.07
C THR A 66 5.96 -10.20 -37.84
N SER A 67 5.02 -9.31 -37.51
CA SER A 67 4.95 -7.96 -38.08
C SER A 67 4.34 -6.97 -37.10
N ILE A 68 4.69 -5.70 -37.28
CA ILE A 68 4.06 -4.56 -36.63
C ILE A 68 3.68 -3.60 -37.75
N GLU A 69 2.40 -3.57 -38.12
CA GLU A 69 1.89 -2.83 -39.27
C GLU A 69 0.61 -2.09 -38.87
N SER A 70 0.48 -0.83 -39.30
CA SER A 70 -0.79 -0.07 -39.28
C SER A 70 -1.60 -0.16 -37.96
N GLY A 71 -0.92 -0.08 -36.81
CA GLY A 71 -1.56 -0.11 -35.49
C GLY A 71 -2.02 -1.50 -35.05
N GLN A 72 -1.40 -2.56 -35.57
CA GLN A 72 -1.62 -3.95 -35.17
C GLN A 72 -0.28 -4.68 -34.98
N VAL A 73 -0.26 -5.61 -34.02
CA VAL A 73 0.87 -6.52 -33.78
C VAL A 73 0.43 -7.93 -34.15
N ILE A 74 1.13 -8.57 -35.09
CA ILE A 74 0.83 -9.96 -35.49
C ILE A 74 1.81 -10.89 -34.77
N THR A 75 1.27 -11.93 -34.15
CA THR A 75 2.03 -12.90 -33.35
C THR A 75 2.05 -14.29 -33.99
N THR A 76 2.92 -15.18 -33.52
CA THR A 76 2.83 -16.62 -33.83
C THR A 76 1.79 -17.31 -32.95
N GLY A 77 1.10 -18.32 -33.46
CA GLY A 77 -0.13 -18.88 -32.85
C GLY A 77 -0.03 -19.62 -31.51
N VAL A 78 1.13 -19.72 -30.86
CA VAL A 78 1.22 -20.30 -29.50
C VAL A 78 1.79 -19.25 -28.55
N LEU A 79 0.97 -18.83 -27.60
CA LEU A 79 1.32 -17.82 -26.59
C LEU A 79 1.37 -18.43 -25.21
N ASN A 80 2.38 -18.03 -24.44
CA ASN A 80 2.46 -18.37 -23.03
C ASN A 80 1.58 -17.39 -22.24
N VAL A 81 0.53 -17.90 -21.60
CA VAL A 81 -0.42 -17.08 -20.86
C VAL A 81 -0.01 -16.84 -19.40
N ARG A 82 1.22 -17.20 -18.99
CA ARG A 82 1.75 -16.86 -17.66
C ARG A 82 1.73 -15.35 -17.43
N ARG A 83 1.40 -14.94 -16.20
CA ARG A 83 1.41 -13.54 -15.77
C ARG A 83 2.80 -12.97 -16.05
N PHE A 84 2.84 -11.76 -16.57
CA PHE A 84 4.10 -11.05 -16.77
C PHE A 84 4.68 -10.66 -15.41
N GLU A 85 5.93 -11.05 -15.19
CA GLU A 85 6.76 -10.63 -14.06
C GLU A 85 8.03 -10.01 -14.65
N GLN A 86 8.34 -8.80 -14.22
CA GLN A 86 9.52 -8.07 -14.70
C GLN A 86 10.77 -8.60 -14.01
N ARG A 87 11.81 -8.91 -14.80
CA ARG A 87 13.10 -9.34 -14.22
C ARG A 87 13.95 -8.14 -13.78
N PRO A 88 14.89 -8.30 -12.83
CA PRO A 88 15.73 -7.19 -12.33
C PRO A 88 16.56 -6.47 -13.41
N THR A 89 16.92 -7.17 -14.49
CA THR A 89 17.69 -6.61 -15.62
C THR A 89 16.83 -5.93 -16.69
N GLU A 90 15.51 -5.96 -16.53
CA GLU A 90 14.53 -5.46 -17.48
C GLU A 90 13.96 -4.12 -17.03
N ARG A 91 13.58 -3.28 -17.98
CA ARG A 91 12.92 -1.99 -17.77
C ARG A 91 11.68 -1.89 -18.64
N LEU A 92 10.61 -1.33 -18.09
CA LEU A 92 9.40 -0.99 -18.81
C LEU A 92 9.56 0.36 -19.50
N VAL A 93 9.18 0.45 -20.77
CA VAL A 93 9.40 1.67 -21.55
C VAL A 93 8.44 2.78 -21.13
N PHE A 94 7.14 2.49 -21.10
CA PHE A 94 6.15 3.49 -20.69
C PHE A 94 6.18 3.72 -19.18
N GLY A 95 6.33 2.64 -18.40
CA GLY A 95 6.39 2.72 -16.94
C GLY A 95 7.63 3.42 -16.37
N GLU A 96 8.81 3.29 -17.01
CA GLU A 96 10.08 3.73 -16.39
C GLU A 96 10.95 4.65 -17.26
N LEU A 97 10.79 4.64 -18.60
CA LEU A 97 11.69 5.38 -19.51
C LEU A 97 11.08 6.64 -20.10
N LEU A 98 9.76 6.67 -20.34
CA LEU A 98 9.06 7.90 -20.70
C LEU A 98 8.91 8.84 -19.51
N ASP A 99 8.79 10.14 -19.77
CA ASP A 99 8.74 11.26 -18.81
C ASP A 99 9.95 11.37 -17.85
N ARG A 100 10.93 10.49 -17.99
CA ARG A 100 12.20 10.53 -17.27
C ARG A 100 12.99 11.78 -17.65
N ARG A 101 13.59 12.43 -16.65
CA ARG A 101 14.58 13.50 -16.88
C ARG A 101 15.93 12.86 -17.20
N VAL A 102 16.49 13.26 -18.33
CA VAL A 102 17.81 12.82 -18.80
C VAL A 102 18.65 14.04 -19.13
N THR A 103 19.96 13.87 -19.11
CA THR A 103 20.90 14.94 -19.42
C THR A 103 21.41 14.78 -20.85
N LEU A 104 21.36 15.84 -21.64
CA LEU A 104 22.04 15.90 -22.93
C LEU A 104 23.56 15.94 -22.69
N VAL A 105 24.32 15.04 -23.29
CA VAL A 105 25.77 14.97 -23.06
C VAL A 105 26.53 16.10 -23.70
N GLU A 106 26.04 16.65 -24.81
CA GLU A 106 26.72 17.73 -25.52
C GLU A 106 26.57 19.07 -24.79
N THR A 107 25.41 19.34 -24.20
CA THR A 107 25.09 20.64 -23.58
C THR A 107 25.05 20.60 -22.05
N GLY A 108 24.93 19.42 -21.44
CA GLY A 108 24.68 19.25 -20.01
C GLY A 108 23.26 19.65 -19.56
N GLU A 109 22.37 20.00 -20.49
CA GLU A 109 21.01 20.42 -20.18
C GLU A 109 20.13 19.22 -19.79
N GLU A 110 19.30 19.41 -18.76
CA GLU A 110 18.23 18.45 -18.43
C GLU A 110 17.06 18.59 -19.40
N VAL A 111 16.61 17.44 -19.91
CA VAL A 111 15.50 17.31 -20.84
C VAL A 111 14.59 16.16 -20.42
N THR A 112 13.30 16.25 -20.76
CA THR A 112 12.32 15.20 -20.47
C THR A 112 12.15 14.29 -21.68
N VAL A 113 12.17 12.98 -21.48
CA VAL A 113 11.90 11.98 -22.53
C VAL A 113 10.40 11.95 -22.82
N LEU A 114 10.02 12.18 -24.07
CA LEU A 114 8.63 12.14 -24.52
C LEU A 114 8.30 10.86 -25.30
N ASP A 115 9.28 10.31 -26.01
CA ASP A 115 9.09 9.11 -26.82
C ASP A 115 10.44 8.44 -27.13
N LEU A 116 10.40 7.18 -27.53
CA LEU A 116 11.55 6.37 -27.92
C LEU A 116 11.27 5.71 -29.27
N SER A 117 12.28 5.56 -30.11
CA SER A 117 12.14 4.80 -31.36
C SER A 117 12.74 3.42 -31.24
N VAL A 118 12.00 2.41 -31.69
CA VAL A 118 12.48 1.04 -31.85
C VAL A 118 12.65 0.69 -33.32
N HIS A 119 13.65 -0.11 -33.63
CA HIS A 119 13.85 -0.64 -34.97
C HIS A 119 14.46 -2.05 -34.92
N GLN A 120 14.23 -2.83 -35.97
CA GLN A 120 14.80 -4.17 -36.10
C GLN A 120 16.14 -4.15 -36.83
N LEU A 121 17.15 -4.82 -36.26
CA LEU A 121 18.47 -4.97 -36.85
C LEU A 121 18.46 -6.00 -38.00
N PRO A 122 18.97 -5.65 -39.20
CA PRO A 122 18.93 -6.53 -40.39
C PRO A 122 19.62 -7.90 -40.22
N ALA A 123 20.65 -7.99 -39.38
CA ALA A 123 21.50 -9.17 -39.29
C ALA A 123 21.02 -10.22 -38.27
N ARG A 124 20.18 -9.86 -37.29
CA ARG A 124 19.87 -10.72 -36.13
C ARG A 124 18.39 -10.83 -35.74
N ARG A 125 17.47 -10.13 -36.43
CA ARG A 125 16.06 -9.97 -36.02
C ARG A 125 15.87 -9.41 -34.59
N GLU A 126 16.94 -8.92 -33.98
CA GLU A 126 16.92 -8.22 -32.69
C GLU A 126 16.34 -6.82 -32.87
N TRP A 127 15.62 -6.35 -31.86
CA TRP A 127 15.07 -4.99 -31.83
C TRP A 127 15.84 -4.15 -30.81
N GLU A 128 16.07 -2.88 -31.11
CA GLU A 128 16.74 -1.95 -30.20
C GLU A 128 16.17 -0.55 -30.27
N ILE A 129 16.38 0.23 -29.20
CA ILE A 129 16.02 1.65 -29.15
C ILE A 129 17.20 2.49 -29.63
N ASP A 130 17.06 3.16 -30.77
CA ASP A 130 18.13 3.98 -31.35
C ASP A 130 18.00 5.47 -31.05
N LYS A 131 16.77 6.01 -30.95
CA LYS A 131 16.54 7.45 -30.76
C LYS A 131 15.62 7.73 -29.59
N VAL A 132 15.79 8.94 -29.05
CA VAL A 132 15.05 9.49 -27.92
C VAL A 132 14.48 10.83 -28.36
N TYR A 133 13.16 10.97 -28.27
CA TYR A 133 12.48 12.24 -28.47
C TYR A 133 12.38 12.94 -27.12
N VAL A 134 12.94 14.14 -27.03
CA VAL A 134 13.07 14.86 -25.76
C VAL A 134 12.53 16.29 -25.88
N ARG A 135 12.17 16.88 -24.74
CA ARG A 135 11.75 18.27 -24.62
C ARG A 135 12.62 19.00 -23.63
N LYS A 136 13.13 20.17 -24.03
CA LYS A 136 13.86 21.09 -23.14
C LYS A 136 12.89 21.76 -22.16
N GLY A 137 13.31 21.90 -20.90
CA GLY A 137 12.56 22.65 -19.90
C GLY A 137 12.44 24.13 -20.29
N GLY A 138 11.20 24.65 -20.37
CA GLY A 138 10.99 26.09 -20.57
C GLY A 138 11.28 26.84 -19.28
N LYS A 139 12.08 27.91 -19.34
CA LYS A 139 12.21 28.85 -18.21
C LYS A 139 10.82 29.41 -17.87
N SER A 140 10.32 29.09 -16.69
CA SER A 140 9.02 29.55 -16.17
C SER A 140 9.11 31.03 -15.78
N GLY A 141 8.76 31.91 -16.72
CA GLY A 141 8.38 33.30 -16.45
C GLY A 141 6.87 33.41 -16.27
N ALA A 142 6.43 34.21 -15.29
CA ALA A 142 5.07 34.25 -14.73
C ALA A 142 3.88 34.50 -15.69
N PHE A 143 4.09 34.73 -16.98
CA PHE A 143 2.98 34.93 -17.94
C PHE A 143 3.34 34.41 -19.34
N ARG A 144 3.13 33.10 -19.55
CA ARG A 144 2.91 32.35 -20.82
C ARG A 144 3.56 30.97 -20.70
N ARG A 145 2.79 29.88 -20.87
CA ARG A 145 3.32 28.53 -21.08
C ARG A 145 4.11 28.51 -22.41
N ALA A 146 5.40 28.80 -22.36
CA ALA A 146 6.29 28.56 -23.49
C ALA A 146 6.37 27.03 -23.67
N LYS A 147 5.76 26.51 -24.74
CA LYS A 147 5.90 25.12 -25.18
C LYS A 147 7.38 24.89 -25.46
N GLY A 148 8.07 24.19 -24.55
CA GLY A 148 9.51 23.93 -24.65
C GLY A 148 9.88 23.30 -26.00
N GLU A 149 11.06 23.64 -26.51
CA GLU A 149 11.58 23.09 -27.76
C GLU A 149 11.74 21.58 -27.64
N SER A 150 11.25 20.84 -28.64
CA SER A 150 11.39 19.39 -28.73
C SER A 150 12.38 19.02 -29.83
N LEU A 151 13.19 18.00 -29.56
CA LEU A 151 14.19 17.49 -30.50
C LEU A 151 14.33 15.98 -30.38
N THR A 152 14.75 15.34 -31.47
CA THR A 152 15.07 13.90 -31.48
C THR A 152 16.58 13.74 -31.49
N VAL A 153 17.10 12.99 -30.52
CA VAL A 153 18.53 12.70 -30.37
C VAL A 153 18.79 11.20 -30.46
N GLU A 154 20.03 10.82 -30.75
CA GLU A 154 20.46 9.42 -30.64
C GLU A 154 20.49 8.99 -29.17
N TRP A 155 20.26 7.71 -28.88
CA TRP A 155 20.33 7.16 -27.51
C TRP A 155 21.65 7.49 -26.81
N SER A 156 22.74 7.45 -27.57
CA SER A 156 24.10 7.78 -27.10
C SER A 156 24.35 9.28 -26.92
N ALA A 157 23.37 10.15 -27.13
CA ALA A 157 23.46 11.59 -26.87
C ALA A 157 22.90 11.98 -25.49
N VAL A 158 22.22 11.07 -24.80
CA VAL A 158 21.65 11.28 -23.46
C VAL A 158 22.26 10.37 -22.41
N THR A 159 22.23 10.79 -21.15
CA THR A 159 22.62 10.02 -19.95
C THR A 159 21.55 10.15 -18.88
N GLY A 160 21.52 9.23 -17.91
CA GLY A 160 20.51 9.23 -16.85
C GLY A 160 19.52 8.06 -16.91
N PHE A 161 19.60 7.21 -17.95
CA PHE A 161 18.89 5.93 -18.01
C PHE A 161 19.58 4.82 -17.20
N SER A 162 20.86 4.97 -16.89
CA SER A 162 21.72 3.94 -16.27
C SER A 162 22.31 4.34 -14.92
N ALA A 163 21.73 5.33 -14.25
CA ALA A 163 22.15 5.67 -12.89
C ALA A 163 21.13 5.06 -11.93
N GLU A 164 21.62 4.23 -11.01
CA GLU A 164 20.99 4.06 -9.71
C GLU A 164 20.55 5.45 -9.23
N GLU A 165 19.24 5.66 -9.16
CA GLU A 165 18.71 6.91 -8.67
C GLU A 165 19.11 7.07 -7.20
N LYS A 166 20.03 7.99 -6.96
CA LYS A 166 19.96 8.85 -5.79
C LYS A 166 18.94 9.92 -6.13
N GLY A 167 17.77 9.86 -5.48
CA GLY A 167 16.90 11.02 -5.28
C GLY A 167 16.09 11.49 -6.47
N GLN A 168 15.38 10.59 -7.17
CA GLN A 168 14.22 11.01 -7.96
C GLN A 168 12.96 10.80 -7.11
N GLY A 169 12.46 11.93 -6.63
CA GLY A 169 11.69 12.07 -5.39
C GLY A 169 10.45 11.20 -5.29
N ALA A 170 10.27 10.65 -4.09
CA ALA A 170 8.99 10.14 -3.61
C ALA A 170 7.86 11.16 -3.83
N GLU A 171 8.13 12.47 -3.86
CA GLU A 171 7.14 13.56 -4.01
C GLU A 171 6.07 13.35 -5.10
N SER A 172 6.41 12.85 -6.30
CA SER A 172 5.41 12.63 -7.35
C SER A 172 4.59 11.35 -7.16
N LEU A 173 5.14 10.37 -6.45
CA LEU A 173 4.41 9.17 -6.03
C LEU A 173 3.54 9.49 -4.80
N LEU A 174 4.07 10.24 -3.83
CA LEU A 174 3.38 10.73 -2.65
C LEU A 174 2.11 11.49 -3.01
N ALA A 175 2.16 12.42 -3.97
CA ALA A 175 0.94 13.13 -4.40
C ALA A 175 -0.14 12.21 -5.00
N THR A 176 0.23 11.01 -5.47
CA THR A 176 -0.71 9.98 -5.95
C THR A 176 -1.14 9.05 -4.82
N PHE A 177 -0.28 8.85 -3.80
CA PHE A 177 -0.46 7.94 -2.68
C PHE A 177 -1.16 8.58 -1.46
N GLU A 178 -1.08 9.90 -1.30
CA GLU A 178 -1.79 10.68 -0.27
C GLU A 178 -3.32 10.49 -0.35
N GLN A 179 -3.85 10.12 -1.51
CA GLN A 179 -5.30 9.91 -1.71
C GLN A 179 -5.73 8.44 -1.58
N LEU A 180 -4.79 7.51 -1.48
CA LEU A 180 -5.11 6.10 -1.32
C LEU A 180 -5.57 5.84 0.12
N ARG A 181 -6.29 4.75 0.35
CA ARG A 181 -6.51 4.27 1.72
C ARG A 181 -5.22 3.58 2.22
N PRO A 182 -5.01 3.47 3.54
CA PRO A 182 -3.84 2.76 4.09
C PRO A 182 -3.67 1.36 3.50
N ALA A 183 -4.71 0.52 3.53
CA ALA A 183 -4.70 -0.81 2.90
C ALA A 183 -4.35 -0.82 1.39
N ASP A 184 -4.85 0.16 0.62
CA ASP A 184 -4.52 0.27 -0.80
C ASP A 184 -3.04 0.63 -1.02
N LEU A 185 -2.51 1.51 -0.16
CA LEU A 185 -1.11 1.93 -0.19
C LEU A 185 -0.18 0.81 0.29
N ALA A 186 -0.55 0.08 1.34
CA ALA A 186 0.14 -1.12 1.82
C ALA A 186 0.27 -2.16 0.69
N ASN A 187 -0.83 -2.47 -0.01
CA ASN A 187 -0.76 -3.38 -1.16
C ASN A 187 0.19 -2.88 -2.25
N VAL A 188 0.18 -1.57 -2.56
CA VAL A 188 1.14 -0.99 -3.51
C VAL A 188 2.57 -1.15 -3.01
N LEU A 189 2.84 -0.83 -1.73
CA LEU A 189 4.16 -0.93 -1.10
C LEU A 189 4.69 -2.35 -1.07
N HIS A 190 3.83 -3.33 -0.80
CA HIS A 190 4.17 -4.75 -0.79
C HIS A 190 4.80 -5.17 -2.13
N HIS A 191 4.24 -4.68 -3.24
CA HIS A 191 4.69 -5.00 -4.59
C HIS A 191 5.90 -4.17 -5.08
N LEU A 192 6.37 -3.18 -4.31
CA LEU A 192 7.55 -2.41 -4.64
C LEU A 192 8.84 -3.17 -4.32
N SER A 193 9.90 -2.87 -5.07
CA SER A 193 11.24 -3.34 -4.69
C SER A 193 11.64 -2.82 -3.30
N PRO A 194 12.42 -3.58 -2.49
CA PRO A 194 12.86 -3.20 -1.14
C PRO A 194 13.47 -1.79 -1.04
N LYS A 195 14.18 -1.35 -2.08
CA LYS A 195 14.75 0.00 -2.15
C LYS A 195 13.64 1.06 -2.29
N ARG A 196 12.69 0.84 -3.19
CA ARG A 196 11.62 1.81 -3.46
C ARG A 196 10.60 1.87 -2.33
N ARG A 197 10.30 0.73 -1.71
CA ARG A 197 9.47 0.66 -0.49
C ARG A 197 10.06 1.53 0.62
N ALA A 198 11.35 1.37 0.91
CA ALA A 198 12.05 2.20 1.89
C ALA A 198 12.07 3.69 1.53
N GLU A 199 12.23 4.03 0.24
CA GLU A 199 12.16 5.43 -0.21
C GLU A 199 10.77 6.06 -0.03
N VAL A 200 9.70 5.28 -0.21
CA VAL A 200 8.33 5.76 -0.02
C VAL A 200 8.01 5.85 1.47
N ALA A 201 8.31 4.80 2.26
CA ALA A 201 8.11 4.80 3.71
C ALA A 201 8.86 5.96 4.38
N ALA A 202 10.12 6.20 4.00
CA ALA A 202 10.90 7.32 4.53
C ALA A 202 10.32 8.70 4.18
N ALA A 203 9.40 8.80 3.23
CA ALA A 203 8.82 10.04 2.76
C ALA A 203 7.39 10.30 3.23
N LEU A 204 6.70 9.30 3.79
CA LEU A 204 5.45 9.48 4.53
C LEU A 204 5.76 10.21 5.86
N ASP A 205 4.78 10.92 6.42
CA ASP A 205 4.81 11.31 7.84
C ASP A 205 4.57 10.10 8.74
N ASP A 206 4.75 10.27 10.05
CA ASP A 206 4.80 9.15 10.99
C ASP A 206 3.41 8.54 11.21
N ASP A 207 2.36 9.35 11.40
CA ASP A 207 0.96 8.91 11.47
C ASP A 207 0.56 8.12 10.21
N ARG A 208 0.89 8.66 9.03
CA ARG A 208 0.52 7.99 7.78
C ARG A 208 1.33 6.71 7.54
N LEU A 209 2.54 6.63 8.07
CA LEU A 209 3.36 5.44 7.97
C LEU A 209 2.84 4.35 8.93
N ALA A 210 2.40 4.74 10.12
CA ALA A 210 1.74 3.87 11.09
C ALA A 210 0.53 3.16 10.48
N ASP A 211 -0.47 3.91 9.99
CA ASP A 211 -1.67 3.35 9.34
C ASP A 211 -1.33 2.32 8.23
N VAL A 212 -0.24 2.57 7.50
CA VAL A 212 0.16 1.75 6.35
C VAL A 212 0.94 0.51 6.79
N LEU A 213 1.67 0.59 7.90
CA LEU A 213 2.40 -0.54 8.47
C LEU A 213 1.42 -1.59 9.02
N GLU A 214 0.38 -1.17 9.73
CA GLU A 214 -0.69 -2.05 10.28
C GLU A 214 -1.32 -2.94 9.20
N GLU A 215 -1.38 -2.43 7.97
CA GLU A 215 -2.00 -3.10 6.83
C GLU A 215 -1.00 -3.93 5.99
N LEU A 216 0.30 -3.87 6.29
CA LEU A 216 1.34 -4.62 5.57
C LEU A 216 1.54 -6.02 6.16
N PRO A 217 2.01 -7.00 5.37
CA PRO A 217 2.51 -8.25 5.93
C PRO A 217 3.69 -8.01 6.88
N GLU A 218 3.80 -8.81 7.95
CA GLU A 218 4.82 -8.68 9.02
C GLU A 218 6.25 -8.55 8.49
N ASP A 219 6.64 -9.40 7.52
CA ASP A 219 7.96 -9.37 6.88
C ASP A 219 8.29 -7.98 6.30
N ASP A 220 7.29 -7.31 5.72
CA ASP A 220 7.44 -5.98 5.15
C ASP A 220 7.49 -4.90 6.22
N GLN A 221 6.71 -5.04 7.30
CA GLN A 221 6.73 -4.14 8.44
C GLN A 221 8.12 -4.09 9.08
N ILE A 222 8.68 -5.27 9.39
CA ILE A 222 10.02 -5.43 9.97
C ILE A 222 11.09 -4.88 9.03
N GLU A 223 10.99 -5.14 7.72
CA GLU A 223 11.94 -4.62 6.73
C GLU A 223 11.94 -3.09 6.67
N ILE A 224 10.76 -2.46 6.76
CA ILE A 224 10.63 -1.00 6.75
C ILE A 224 11.18 -0.42 8.05
N LEU A 225 10.71 -0.93 9.20
CA LEU A 225 11.08 -0.44 10.52
C LEU A 225 12.60 -0.52 10.74
N GLY A 226 13.23 -1.64 10.34
CA GLY A 226 14.68 -1.83 10.44
C GLY A 226 15.53 -0.93 9.54
N LYS A 227 14.93 -0.21 8.58
CA LYS A 227 15.60 0.78 7.72
C LYS A 227 15.40 2.22 8.20
N LEU A 228 14.45 2.46 9.10
CA LEU A 228 14.26 3.76 9.71
C LEU A 228 15.39 4.06 10.70
N LYS A 229 15.51 5.33 11.07
CA LYS A 229 16.34 5.71 12.22
C LYS A 229 15.60 5.29 13.48
N GLU A 230 16.34 4.88 14.51
CA GLU A 230 15.76 4.35 15.75
C GLU A 230 14.75 5.31 16.39
N GLU A 231 15.06 6.61 16.43
CA GLU A 231 14.14 7.60 17.00
C GLU A 231 12.83 7.68 16.21
N ARG A 232 12.93 7.65 14.89
CA ARG A 232 11.75 7.68 14.02
C ARG A 232 10.95 6.38 14.07
N ALA A 233 11.63 5.24 14.20
CA ALA A 233 10.96 3.96 14.37
C ALA A 233 10.12 3.95 15.66
N ALA A 234 10.66 4.53 16.74
CA ALA A 234 9.90 4.72 17.98
C ALA A 234 8.72 5.70 17.78
N ASP A 235 8.93 6.85 17.13
CA ASP A 235 7.87 7.82 16.84
C ASP A 235 6.72 7.19 16.01
N VAL A 236 7.04 6.32 15.04
CA VAL A 236 6.05 5.62 14.21
C VAL A 236 5.27 4.58 15.02
N LEU A 237 5.96 3.81 15.86
CA LEU A 237 5.31 2.84 16.75
C LEU A 237 4.41 3.52 17.80
N GLU A 238 4.75 4.74 18.25
CA GLU A 238 3.86 5.54 19.12
C GLU A 238 2.60 6.03 18.40
N ALA A 239 2.66 6.16 17.07
CA ALA A 239 1.53 6.63 16.25
C ALA A 239 0.64 5.48 15.74
N MET A 240 1.07 4.23 15.90
CA MET A 240 0.32 3.03 15.56
C MET A 240 -0.70 2.66 16.64
N ASP A 241 -1.72 1.91 16.26
CA ASP A 241 -2.64 1.32 17.24
C ASP A 241 -1.86 0.42 18.22
N PRO A 242 -2.11 0.54 19.56
CA PRO A 242 -1.30 -0.11 20.59
C PRO A 242 -1.08 -1.62 20.45
N ASP A 243 -2.11 -2.32 20.00
CA ASP A 243 -2.14 -3.75 19.73
C ASP A 243 -1.25 -4.10 18.54
N ASP A 244 -1.43 -3.46 17.39
CA ASP A 244 -0.56 -3.66 16.21
C ASP A 244 0.91 -3.34 16.52
N ALA A 245 1.17 -2.29 17.31
CA ALA A 245 2.50 -1.93 17.76
C ALA A 245 3.12 -2.97 18.70
N ALA A 246 2.33 -3.55 19.60
CA ALA A 246 2.77 -4.62 20.49
C ALA A 246 3.09 -5.90 19.70
N ASP A 247 2.29 -6.23 18.69
CA ASP A 247 2.50 -7.40 17.83
C ASP A 247 3.78 -7.23 16.99
N LEU A 248 3.95 -6.09 16.31
CA LEU A 248 5.16 -5.80 15.56
C LEU A 248 6.42 -5.80 16.44
N LEU A 249 6.34 -5.26 17.66
CA LEU A 249 7.45 -5.29 18.61
C LEU A 249 7.80 -6.71 19.06
N SER A 250 6.82 -7.62 19.14
CA SER A 250 7.00 -9.01 19.58
C SER A 250 7.79 -9.86 18.58
N GLU A 251 7.73 -9.48 17.30
CA GLU A 251 8.48 -10.12 16.23
C GLU A 251 9.95 -9.68 16.15
N LEU A 252 10.32 -8.61 16.88
CA LEU A 252 11.70 -8.12 16.91
C LEU A 252 12.57 -8.87 17.91
N PRO A 253 13.90 -8.93 17.70
CA PRO A 253 14.82 -9.40 18.72
C PRO A 253 14.70 -8.59 20.03
N GLU A 254 14.78 -9.24 21.19
CA GLU A 254 14.62 -8.62 22.52
C GLU A 254 15.49 -7.34 22.71
N ASP A 255 16.72 -7.34 22.19
CA ASP A 255 17.63 -6.19 22.27
C ASP A 255 17.10 -4.97 21.48
N ASP A 256 16.47 -5.22 20.32
CA ASP A 256 15.91 -4.17 19.46
C ASP A 256 14.59 -3.64 20.04
N GLN A 257 13.76 -4.53 20.59
CA GLN A 257 12.52 -4.22 21.29
C GLN A 257 12.77 -3.26 22.46
N GLU A 258 13.66 -3.61 23.41
CA GLU A 258 13.94 -2.76 24.57
C GLU A 258 14.58 -1.43 24.17
N ARG A 259 15.37 -1.40 23.10
CA ARG A 259 15.94 -0.16 22.59
C ARG A 259 14.83 0.78 22.08
N LEU A 260 13.90 0.29 21.25
CA LEU A 260 12.78 1.10 20.76
C LEU A 260 11.87 1.55 21.90
N LEU A 261 11.49 0.65 22.81
CA LEU A 261 10.70 0.99 24.01
C LEU A 261 11.39 2.03 24.92
N SER A 262 12.72 2.11 24.91
CA SER A 262 13.48 3.11 25.70
C SER A 262 13.51 4.50 25.05
N LEU A 263 13.26 4.57 23.73
CA LEU A 263 13.17 5.81 22.98
C LEU A 263 11.76 6.39 22.99
N MET A 264 10.76 5.55 23.27
CA MET A 264 9.37 5.95 23.38
C MET A 264 9.06 6.78 24.64
N GLN A 265 7.91 7.44 24.62
CA GLN A 265 7.32 8.05 25.80
C GLN A 265 7.00 6.98 26.86
N PRO A 266 7.23 7.27 28.16
CA PRO A 266 7.05 6.27 29.20
C PRO A 266 5.63 5.70 29.35
N ALA A 267 4.59 6.46 28.95
CA ALA A 267 3.21 6.00 29.00
C ALA A 267 2.95 4.96 27.91
N ASP A 268 3.24 5.31 26.66
CA ASP A 268 3.07 4.44 25.49
C ASP A 268 3.91 3.17 25.62
N ALA A 269 5.17 3.30 26.05
CA ALA A 269 6.04 2.15 26.31
C ALA A 269 5.56 1.25 27.47
N ALA A 270 4.77 1.77 28.41
CA ALA A 270 4.16 0.97 29.47
C ALA A 270 2.89 0.24 29.00
N ASP A 271 2.21 0.81 28.01
CA ASP A 271 1.07 0.19 27.34
C ASP A 271 1.52 -0.97 26.45
N MET A 272 2.53 -0.76 25.61
CA MET A 272 3.12 -1.83 24.78
C MET A 272 3.60 -3.00 25.64
N ARG A 273 4.41 -2.73 26.68
CA ARG A 273 4.91 -3.78 27.58
C ARG A 273 3.81 -4.57 28.28
N ARG A 274 2.66 -3.95 28.49
CA ARG A 274 1.51 -4.61 29.12
C ARG A 274 0.79 -5.51 28.12
N LEU A 275 0.61 -5.07 26.88
CA LEU A 275 0.00 -5.87 25.81
C LEU A 275 0.87 -7.09 25.48
N MET A 276 2.17 -6.89 25.29
CA MET A 276 3.15 -7.96 25.03
C MET A 276 3.29 -9.00 26.16
N ALA A 277 2.70 -8.75 27.34
CA ALA A 277 2.70 -9.71 28.44
C ALA A 277 1.56 -10.73 28.34
N TYR A 278 0.55 -10.46 27.50
CA TYR A 278 -0.53 -11.40 27.20
C TYR A 278 -0.13 -12.35 26.09
N GLU A 279 -0.90 -13.44 25.96
CA GLU A 279 -0.71 -14.38 24.85
C GLU A 279 -1.49 -13.86 23.64
N GLU A 280 -0.86 -13.92 22.45
CA GLU A 280 -1.33 -13.36 21.18
C GLU A 280 -2.80 -13.72 20.86
N HIS A 281 -3.19 -14.98 21.06
CA HIS A 281 -4.53 -15.48 20.76
C HIS A 281 -5.48 -15.44 21.96
N THR A 282 -5.32 -14.45 22.84
CA THR A 282 -6.24 -14.17 23.96
C THR A 282 -6.84 -12.77 23.85
N ALA A 283 -7.93 -12.51 24.57
CA ALA A 283 -8.55 -11.19 24.60
C ALA A 283 -7.56 -10.08 25.05
N GLY A 284 -6.58 -10.39 25.89
CA GLY A 284 -5.54 -9.46 26.30
C GLY A 284 -4.45 -9.22 25.25
N GLY A 285 -4.21 -10.18 24.35
CA GLY A 285 -3.32 -10.01 23.20
C GLY A 285 -4.00 -9.19 22.09
N LEU A 286 -5.29 -9.44 21.86
CA LEU A 286 -6.10 -8.80 20.82
C LEU A 286 -6.70 -7.44 21.20
N MET A 287 -6.39 -6.90 22.38
CA MET A 287 -7.04 -5.66 22.84
C MET A 287 -6.16 -4.45 22.59
N THR A 288 -6.79 -3.35 22.22
CA THR A 288 -6.18 -2.02 22.30
C THR A 288 -6.37 -1.41 23.69
N THR A 289 -5.38 -0.62 24.16
CA THR A 289 -5.43 0.09 25.45
C THR A 289 -6.12 1.45 25.37
N GLU A 290 -6.53 1.90 24.18
CA GLU A 290 -7.09 3.24 23.95
C GLU A 290 -8.59 3.30 23.58
N PRO A 291 -9.50 2.71 24.37
CA PRO A 291 -10.92 2.84 24.11
C PRO A 291 -11.47 4.23 24.47
N ILE A 292 -12.67 4.55 23.96
CA ILE A 292 -13.39 5.75 24.40
C ILE A 292 -13.92 5.56 25.83
N ILE A 293 -13.17 6.06 26.81
CA ILE A 293 -13.57 6.05 28.23
C ILE A 293 -14.24 7.37 28.61
N LEU A 294 -15.39 7.27 29.29
CA LEU A 294 -16.06 8.41 29.93
C LEU A 294 -16.41 8.12 31.38
N ARG A 295 -16.51 9.20 32.15
CA ARG A 295 -17.03 9.14 33.52
C ARG A 295 -18.55 9.11 33.54
N PRO A 296 -19.17 8.66 34.64
CA PRO A 296 -20.63 8.57 34.74
C PRO A 296 -21.32 9.94 34.64
N ASP A 297 -20.63 11.01 35.05
CA ASP A 297 -21.11 12.39 35.00
C ASP A 297 -20.92 13.07 33.64
N ALA A 298 -20.34 12.39 32.64
CA ALA A 298 -20.25 12.89 31.28
C ALA A 298 -21.63 12.96 30.62
N THR A 299 -21.80 13.87 29.68
CA THR A 299 -23.06 14.02 28.93
C THR A 299 -23.02 13.26 27.60
N VAL A 300 -24.18 13.02 27.01
CA VAL A 300 -24.31 12.52 25.63
C VAL A 300 -23.55 13.40 24.64
N ALA A 301 -23.53 14.72 24.85
CA ALA A 301 -22.76 15.64 24.01
C ALA A 301 -21.25 15.36 24.10
N ASP A 302 -20.72 15.12 25.31
CA ASP A 302 -19.31 14.78 25.51
C ASP A 302 -18.97 13.45 24.83
N ALA A 303 -19.87 12.46 24.95
CA ALA A 303 -19.70 11.15 24.32
C ALA A 303 -19.69 11.23 22.79
N LEU A 304 -20.67 11.92 22.21
CA LEU A 304 -20.72 12.13 20.76
C LEU A 304 -19.54 12.98 20.26
N ALA A 305 -18.95 13.84 21.09
CA ALA A 305 -17.74 14.57 20.71
C ALA A 305 -16.54 13.63 20.58
N ARG A 306 -16.38 12.65 21.48
CA ARG A 306 -15.32 11.62 21.39
C ARG A 306 -15.54 10.67 20.23
N VAL A 307 -16.76 10.14 20.06
CA VAL A 307 -17.13 9.22 18.97
C VAL A 307 -16.94 9.83 17.58
N ARG A 308 -16.96 11.17 17.46
CA ARG A 308 -16.79 11.88 16.18
C ARG A 308 -15.32 12.12 15.81
N ASN A 309 -14.36 11.65 16.60
CA ASN A 309 -12.95 11.73 16.22
C ASN A 309 -12.73 10.93 14.91
N PRO A 310 -12.30 11.57 13.82
CA PRO A 310 -12.10 10.88 12.53
C PRO A 310 -10.98 9.84 12.58
N ASP A 311 -10.08 9.93 13.55
CA ASP A 311 -8.93 9.05 13.69
C ASP A 311 -9.29 7.71 14.37
N LEU A 312 -10.51 7.58 14.92
CA LEU A 312 -10.97 6.33 15.50
C LEU A 312 -11.53 5.39 14.45
N SER A 313 -11.17 4.10 14.55
CA SER A 313 -11.76 3.06 13.73
C SER A 313 -13.30 3.03 13.91
N PRO A 314 -14.07 2.65 12.87
CA PRO A 314 -15.52 2.52 13.00
C PRO A 314 -15.96 1.56 14.12
N ALA A 315 -15.16 0.52 14.41
CA ALA A 315 -15.43 -0.44 15.47
C ALA A 315 -15.26 0.20 16.86
N LEU A 316 -14.15 0.91 17.10
CA LEU A 316 -13.91 1.65 18.34
C LEU A 316 -14.93 2.77 18.55
N ALA A 317 -15.25 3.53 17.50
CA ALA A 317 -16.22 4.62 17.55
C ALA A 317 -17.67 4.15 17.83
N ALA A 318 -17.97 2.86 17.67
CA ALA A 318 -19.33 2.34 17.85
C ALA A 318 -19.78 2.30 19.32
N GLN A 319 -18.86 2.37 20.28
CA GLN A 319 -19.16 2.19 21.69
C GLN A 319 -18.36 3.15 22.58
N VAL A 320 -18.90 3.41 23.78
CA VAL A 320 -18.27 4.22 24.81
C VAL A 320 -18.30 3.45 26.12
N TYR A 321 -17.18 3.38 26.82
CA TYR A 321 -17.03 2.62 28.05
C TYR A 321 -17.09 3.55 29.24
N VAL A 322 -18.03 3.29 30.17
CA VAL A 322 -18.22 4.15 31.33
C VAL A 322 -17.45 3.58 32.52
N CYS A 323 -16.49 4.35 33.02
CA CYS A 323 -15.64 3.94 34.14
C CYS A 323 -15.71 4.94 35.30
N ARG A 324 -15.44 4.48 36.52
CA ARG A 324 -15.10 5.38 37.64
C ARG A 324 -13.62 5.75 37.58
N PRO A 325 -13.24 6.96 38.05
CA PRO A 325 -11.86 7.39 38.06
C PRO A 325 -10.90 6.36 38.70
N PRO A 326 -9.68 6.20 38.17
CA PRO A 326 -9.05 7.04 37.12
C PRO A 326 -9.60 6.82 35.71
N ASP A 327 -9.40 7.81 34.84
CA ASP A 327 -10.05 7.91 33.52
C ASP A 327 -9.11 7.40 32.39
N GLU A 328 -8.39 6.31 32.66
CA GLU A 328 -7.41 5.67 31.77
C GLU A 328 -7.34 4.16 32.05
N THR A 329 -7.03 3.37 31.01
CA THR A 329 -6.65 1.97 31.19
C THR A 329 -5.29 1.90 31.91
N PRO A 330 -4.99 0.84 32.67
CA PRO A 330 -5.85 -0.28 33.07
C PRO A 330 -6.60 -0.04 34.40
N THR A 331 -6.81 1.21 34.84
CA THR A 331 -7.10 1.51 36.25
C THR A 331 -8.54 1.87 36.59
N GLY A 332 -9.32 2.34 35.62
CA GLY A 332 -10.70 2.76 35.83
C GLY A 332 -11.64 1.58 36.09
N LYS A 333 -12.49 1.67 37.13
CA LYS A 333 -13.49 0.62 37.40
C LYS A 333 -14.59 0.65 36.34
N TYR A 334 -14.72 -0.42 35.56
CA TYR A 334 -15.73 -0.58 34.52
C TYR A 334 -17.13 -0.63 35.13
N LEU A 335 -18.06 0.15 34.56
CA LEU A 335 -19.48 0.15 34.94
C LEU A 335 -20.38 -0.41 33.85
N GLY A 336 -19.99 -0.33 32.59
CA GLY A 336 -20.77 -0.81 31.45
C GLY A 336 -20.48 -0.01 30.18
N THR A 337 -21.17 -0.37 29.10
CA THR A 337 -20.97 0.22 27.77
C THR A 337 -22.18 1.07 27.36
N VAL A 338 -21.97 2.04 26.48
CA VAL A 338 -23.03 2.83 25.85
C VAL A 338 -22.80 2.82 24.35
N HIS A 339 -23.71 2.19 23.61
CA HIS A 339 -23.66 2.15 22.15
C HIS A 339 -23.89 3.54 21.54
N PHE A 340 -23.17 3.89 20.47
CA PHE A 340 -23.32 5.18 19.80
C PHE A 340 -24.76 5.43 19.31
N GLN A 341 -25.44 4.39 18.82
CA GLN A 341 -26.83 4.49 18.38
C GLN A 341 -27.78 4.89 19.51
N ARG A 342 -27.46 4.56 20.77
CA ARG A 342 -28.22 4.97 21.94
C ARG A 342 -28.01 6.45 22.20
N LEU A 343 -26.76 6.93 22.14
CA LEU A 343 -26.40 8.34 22.27
C LEU A 343 -27.15 9.22 21.26
N LEU A 344 -27.35 8.76 20.03
CA LEU A 344 -28.08 9.51 18.99
C LEU A 344 -29.60 9.66 19.26
N ARG A 345 -30.17 8.87 20.18
CA ARG A 345 -31.61 8.86 20.49
C ARG A 345 -31.96 9.70 21.73
N ASP A 346 -30.97 10.09 22.52
CA ASP A 346 -31.16 10.79 23.77
C ASP A 346 -30.74 12.29 23.66
N PRO A 347 -31.33 13.20 24.45
CA PRO A 347 -30.96 14.61 24.43
C PRO A 347 -29.48 14.83 24.80
N PRO A 348 -28.77 15.79 24.18
CA PRO A 348 -27.33 15.99 24.39
C PRO A 348 -26.89 16.26 25.84
N TYR A 349 -27.77 16.81 26.68
CA TYR A 349 -27.48 17.10 28.10
C TYR A 349 -27.71 15.91 29.04
N THR A 350 -28.20 14.78 28.52
CA THR A 350 -28.45 13.57 29.31
C THR A 350 -27.13 12.98 29.78
N LEU A 351 -27.08 12.48 31.02
CA LEU A 351 -25.88 11.83 31.56
C LEU A 351 -25.71 10.43 30.98
N VAL A 352 -24.48 10.08 30.61
CA VAL A 352 -24.16 8.74 30.08
C VAL A 352 -24.45 7.64 31.09
N SER A 353 -24.32 7.90 32.40
CA SER A 353 -24.66 6.95 33.48
C SER A 353 -26.10 6.44 33.43
N SER A 354 -27.02 7.18 32.80
CA SER A 354 -28.42 6.78 32.67
C SER A 354 -28.69 5.87 31.46
N LEU A 355 -27.69 5.70 30.60
CA LEU A 355 -27.77 4.98 29.32
C LEU A 355 -26.89 3.73 29.28
N VAL A 356 -26.16 3.46 30.38
CA VAL A 356 -25.25 2.32 30.51
C VAL A 356 -26.01 1.01 30.33
N ASP A 357 -25.46 0.16 29.47
CA ASP A 357 -25.82 -1.25 29.34
C ASP A 357 -24.84 -2.10 30.15
N GLU A 358 -25.39 -2.83 31.12
CA GLU A 358 -24.68 -3.76 32.00
C GLU A 358 -25.08 -5.22 31.72
N ALA A 359 -25.84 -5.47 30.64
CA ALA A 359 -26.42 -6.79 30.36
C ALA A 359 -25.40 -7.78 29.80
N LEU A 360 -24.32 -7.29 29.18
CA LEU A 360 -23.25 -8.11 28.63
C LEU A 360 -22.08 -8.18 29.61
N GLU A 361 -21.68 -9.40 29.94
CA GLU A 361 -20.50 -9.66 30.76
C GLU A 361 -19.24 -9.32 29.97
N PRO A 362 -18.27 -8.58 30.54
CA PRO A 362 -17.00 -8.29 29.87
C PRO A 362 -16.17 -9.56 29.69
N LEU A 363 -15.21 -9.50 28.77
CA LEU A 363 -14.23 -10.58 28.54
C LEU A 363 -13.15 -10.54 29.63
N GLU A 364 -12.70 -11.72 30.04
CA GLU A 364 -11.47 -11.88 30.84
C GLU A 364 -10.25 -11.81 29.91
N PRO A 365 -9.10 -11.26 30.35
CA PRO A 365 -7.94 -11.06 29.49
C PRO A 365 -7.34 -12.37 28.95
N ASP A 366 -7.48 -13.49 29.67
CA ASP A 366 -7.01 -14.81 29.26
C ASP A 366 -8.03 -15.60 28.41
N ALA A 367 -9.18 -14.99 28.07
CA ALA A 367 -10.17 -15.62 27.22
C ALA A 367 -9.58 -15.89 25.82
N ALA A 368 -9.50 -17.17 25.45
CA ALA A 368 -8.93 -17.58 24.16
C ALA A 368 -9.77 -17.12 22.96
N LEU A 369 -9.13 -16.90 21.82
CA LEU A 369 -9.73 -16.41 20.57
C LEU A 369 -11.06 -17.08 20.18
N PRO A 370 -11.26 -18.41 20.27
CA PRO A 370 -12.56 -19.02 19.95
C PRO A 370 -13.71 -18.56 20.86
N VAL A 371 -13.41 -18.24 22.13
CA VAL A 371 -14.38 -17.69 23.09
C VAL A 371 -14.71 -16.24 22.72
N VAL A 372 -13.68 -15.46 22.41
CA VAL A 372 -13.82 -14.07 21.95
C VAL A 372 -14.66 -14.01 20.67
N ALA A 373 -14.30 -14.77 19.63
CA ALA A 373 -15.08 -14.86 18.39
C ALA A 373 -16.53 -15.31 18.64
N GLY A 374 -16.73 -16.26 19.55
CA GLY A 374 -18.05 -16.71 19.99
C GLY A 374 -18.87 -15.60 20.64
N PHE A 375 -18.26 -14.74 21.46
CA PHE A 375 -18.89 -13.57 22.07
C PHE A 375 -19.39 -12.60 20.99
N PHE A 376 -18.52 -12.22 20.06
CA PHE A 376 -18.87 -11.30 18.96
C PHE A 376 -20.02 -11.83 18.11
N ALA A 377 -19.95 -13.11 17.73
CA ALA A 377 -20.98 -13.74 16.91
C ALA A 377 -22.31 -13.97 17.65
N THR A 378 -22.28 -14.22 18.96
CA THR A 378 -23.50 -14.48 19.75
C THR A 378 -24.28 -13.21 20.04
N TYR A 379 -23.57 -12.10 20.27
CA TYR A 379 -24.16 -10.84 20.73
C TYR A 379 -24.20 -9.75 19.65
N ASP A 380 -23.85 -10.07 18.40
CA ASP A 380 -23.77 -9.12 17.27
C ASP A 380 -22.90 -7.89 17.61
N MET A 381 -21.78 -8.12 18.31
CA MET A 381 -20.91 -7.05 18.81
C MET A 381 -19.85 -6.66 17.77
N VAL A 382 -19.42 -5.40 17.84
CA VAL A 382 -18.34 -4.83 17.02
C VAL A 382 -17.09 -4.46 17.83
N ALA A 383 -17.24 -4.42 19.15
CA ALA A 383 -16.15 -4.24 20.10
C ALA A 383 -16.59 -4.84 21.46
N ALA A 384 -15.64 -5.31 22.26
CA ALA A 384 -15.90 -5.94 23.54
C ALA A 384 -14.92 -5.46 24.63
N PRO A 385 -15.40 -5.10 25.84
CA PRO A 385 -14.53 -4.68 26.93
C PRO A 385 -13.79 -5.87 27.55
N VAL A 386 -12.51 -5.66 27.87
CA VAL A 386 -11.67 -6.60 28.60
C VAL A 386 -11.43 -6.06 30.01
N VAL A 387 -11.74 -6.87 31.02
CA VAL A 387 -11.75 -6.43 32.43
C VAL A 387 -11.01 -7.44 33.30
N ASP A 388 -10.21 -6.95 34.26
CA ASP A 388 -9.50 -7.80 35.21
C ASP A 388 -10.40 -8.34 36.33
N GLU A 389 -9.87 -9.24 37.16
CA GLU A 389 -10.58 -9.80 38.32
C GLU A 389 -11.08 -8.73 39.33
N SER A 390 -10.46 -7.54 39.34
CA SER A 390 -10.82 -6.44 40.23
C SER A 390 -11.97 -5.57 39.68
N GLY A 391 -12.35 -5.78 38.42
CA GLY A 391 -13.35 -5.00 37.69
C GLY A 391 -12.78 -3.74 37.01
N SER A 392 -11.47 -3.68 36.81
CA SER A 392 -10.80 -2.56 36.12
C SER A 392 -10.75 -2.80 34.61
N LEU A 393 -11.11 -1.79 33.81
CA LEU A 393 -11.06 -1.86 32.35
C LEU A 393 -9.61 -1.88 31.88
N LEU A 394 -9.19 -2.98 31.26
CA LEU A 394 -7.84 -3.16 30.74
C LEU A 394 -7.68 -2.62 29.32
N GLY A 395 -8.72 -2.78 28.51
CA GLY A 395 -8.71 -2.46 27.09
C GLY A 395 -10.00 -2.94 26.43
N VAL A 396 -10.02 -2.92 25.10
CA VAL A 396 -11.14 -3.42 24.29
C VAL A 396 -10.63 -4.20 23.10
N VAL A 397 -11.32 -5.27 22.75
CA VAL A 397 -11.07 -6.02 21.51
C VAL A 397 -12.02 -5.48 20.45
N THR A 398 -11.57 -5.27 19.22
CA THR A 398 -12.45 -4.92 18.09
C THR A 398 -12.75 -6.14 17.22
N VAL A 399 -13.79 -6.04 16.37
CA VAL A 399 -14.19 -7.17 15.52
C VAL A 399 -13.19 -7.41 14.39
N ASP A 400 -12.51 -6.36 13.95
CA ASP A 400 -11.47 -6.37 12.95
C ASP A 400 -10.28 -7.22 13.41
N ASP A 401 -9.76 -7.01 14.61
CA ASP A 401 -8.63 -7.78 15.17
C ASP A 401 -9.00 -9.27 15.31
N VAL A 402 -10.23 -9.55 15.72
CA VAL A 402 -10.75 -10.93 15.81
C VAL A 402 -10.83 -11.56 14.43
N LEU A 403 -11.28 -10.81 13.42
CA LEU A 403 -11.35 -11.32 12.04
C LEU A 403 -9.95 -11.56 11.49
N ASP A 404 -9.01 -10.68 11.79
CA ASP A 404 -7.62 -10.76 11.36
C ASP A 404 -6.99 -12.09 11.79
N HIS A 405 -7.07 -12.39 13.09
CA HIS A 405 -6.53 -13.60 13.69
C HIS A 405 -7.33 -14.88 13.33
N MET A 406 -8.53 -14.73 12.78
CA MET A 406 -9.32 -15.85 12.27
C MET A 406 -9.04 -16.18 10.80
N LEU A 407 -8.45 -15.25 10.05
CA LEU A 407 -8.05 -15.47 8.67
C LEU A 407 -6.73 -16.27 8.60
N PRO A 408 -6.40 -16.88 7.45
CA PRO A 408 -5.09 -17.51 7.26
C PRO A 408 -3.96 -16.51 7.44
N GLU A 409 -2.82 -16.92 8.02
CA GLU A 409 -1.64 -16.07 8.26
C GLU A 409 -1.20 -15.27 7.01
N ASP A 410 -1.36 -15.83 5.81
CA ASP A 410 -0.97 -15.22 4.53
C ASP A 410 -2.07 -14.34 3.89
N TRP A 411 -3.16 -14.03 4.59
CA TRP A 411 -4.30 -13.31 3.98
C TRP A 411 -3.90 -11.91 3.49
N ARG A 412 -3.00 -11.21 4.23
CA ARG A 412 -2.44 -9.89 3.85
C ARG A 412 -1.51 -9.95 2.63
N GLU A 413 -0.97 -11.13 2.28
CA GLU A 413 -0.17 -11.31 1.05
C GLU A 413 -1.04 -11.43 -0.21
N THR A 414 -2.34 -11.67 -0.04
CA THR A 414 -3.28 -11.91 -1.15
C THR A 414 -4.22 -10.74 -1.39
N GLU A 415 -4.33 -10.29 -2.64
CA GLU A 415 -5.27 -9.21 -2.98
C GLU A 415 -6.72 -9.65 -2.68
N PHE A 416 -7.45 -8.84 -1.90
CA PHE A 416 -8.89 -9.03 -1.67
C PHE A 416 -9.63 -8.91 -3.00
N HIS A 417 -9.96 -10.06 -3.62
CA HIS A 417 -10.75 -10.12 -4.84
C HIS A 417 -12.24 -10.30 -4.47
N LEU A 418 -13.02 -9.24 -4.66
CA LEU A 418 -14.45 -9.41 -4.92
C LEU A 418 -14.56 -10.06 -6.31
N ASP A 419 -14.74 -11.37 -6.36
CA ASP A 419 -15.12 -12.07 -7.58
C ASP A 419 -16.45 -11.46 -8.10
N GLU A 420 -16.39 -10.52 -9.05
CA GLU A 420 -17.53 -10.17 -9.89
C GLU A 420 -17.80 -11.35 -10.85
N GLY A 421 -18.35 -12.44 -10.30
CA GLY A 421 -18.33 -13.72 -11.00
C GLY A 421 -19.35 -14.76 -10.54
N VAL A 422 -20.42 -14.41 -9.82
CA VAL A 422 -21.56 -15.35 -9.68
C VAL A 422 -22.51 -15.16 -10.86
N THR A 423 -22.34 -16.07 -11.82
CA THR A 423 -23.23 -16.34 -12.93
C THR A 423 -24.69 -16.34 -12.53
N ALA A 424 -25.48 -15.48 -13.16
CA ALA A 424 -26.91 -15.65 -13.32
C ALA A 424 -27.19 -16.93 -14.10
N HIS A 425 -27.31 -18.07 -13.42
CA HIS A 425 -27.91 -19.30 -13.96
C HIS A 425 -28.87 -19.88 -12.90
N GLY A 426 -30.17 -19.77 -13.19
CA GLY A 426 -31.23 -20.36 -12.37
C GLY A 426 -32.62 -20.10 -12.93
N SER A 427 -32.91 -20.75 -14.08
CA SER A 427 -34.21 -21.15 -14.64
C SER A 427 -35.34 -20.14 -14.83
#